data_AF-A0AAW0R6J3-F1
#
_entry.id   AF-A0AAW0R6J3-F1
#
_cell.length_a   1.000
_cell.length_b   1.000
_cell.length_c   1.000
_cell.angle_alpha   90.00
_cell.angle_beta   90.00
_cell.angle_gamma   90.00
#
_symmetry.space_group_name_H-M   'P 1'
#
loop_
_entity.id
_entity.type
_entity.pdbx_description
1 polymer ?
#
loop_
_entity_poly.entity_id
_entity_poly.type
_entity_poly.pdbx_seq_one_letter_code
_entity_poly.pdbx_strand_id
1 'polypeptide(L)'
;MASHGIARTNRNRTEEQRQQDLDRIKKYRDLDDQIQNHVRQSAYDDPALFHLTTKILRLNPEYYTIWNVRRRCLISGSLSKRSAGLWRSKASPNTSRSVTTKPSCVDSSPSPSAATRADRATSPSPKKTGGSGTTPDESGKQEQEENTAKPVGDDEGKKDKDEADEIATDISLIRSELAFTIPLLIEFPKCYWIWGYRSFLLSLCDSILPAAVAREFWVAELALDSKMLTKDRRNFHAWTYRRFIVSALESTKNDSSGGESTKSMTESEFAYTYSMIKVDLSNFSAWHNRSKLALRLLDERGADDAARKEFLDQELELAREGLNVGPEDQSLWYYHQFLMDQITTRGEGKEDDVKHGEGVKGLIAPNLSLADRREFIDREVAEIKDLLEDYADVKLIYEALLEYTMAYQAMGESSEDIVNEDEMMAWLAKLRELDPLRQGRWDDLEKSLKSI
;
A
#
# COMPACT_ATOMS: atom_id res chain seq x y z
N MET A 1 -11.44 11.63 -22.29
CA MET A 1 -11.61 10.74 -21.12
C MET A 1 -12.25 9.46 -21.61
N ALA A 2 -11.61 8.32 -21.39
CA ALA A 2 -12.20 7.03 -21.74
C ALA A 2 -13.33 6.75 -20.74
N SER A 3 -14.57 6.92 -21.19
CA SER A 3 -15.73 6.53 -20.41
C SER A 3 -15.87 5.01 -20.44
N HIS A 4 -15.39 4.34 -19.40
CA HIS A 4 -15.57 2.90 -19.25
C HIS A 4 -17.08 2.58 -19.12
N GLY A 5 -17.55 1.53 -19.79
CA GLY A 5 -18.94 1.09 -19.72
C GLY A 5 -19.95 1.89 -20.54
N ILE A 6 -19.55 2.92 -21.31
CA ILE A 6 -20.46 3.56 -22.27
C ILE A 6 -20.52 2.70 -23.53
N ALA A 7 -21.65 2.03 -23.73
CA ALA A 7 -21.95 1.32 -24.96
C ALA A 7 -21.80 2.29 -26.15
N ARG A 8 -20.95 1.91 -27.12
CA ARG A 8 -20.77 2.64 -28.38
C ARG A 8 -22.03 2.52 -29.22
N THR A 9 -23.05 3.28 -28.83
CA THR A 9 -24.30 3.41 -29.56
C THR A 9 -24.20 4.67 -30.42
N ASN A 10 -24.58 4.56 -31.70
CA ASN A 10 -24.79 5.73 -32.56
C ASN A 10 -26.01 6.49 -32.03
N ARG A 11 -25.81 7.30 -30.99
CA ARG A 11 -26.83 8.20 -30.47
C ARG A 11 -26.81 9.47 -31.32
N ASN A 12 -27.76 9.59 -32.24
CA ASN A 12 -28.09 10.88 -32.84
C ASN A 12 -28.63 11.78 -31.72
N ARG A 13 -27.82 12.73 -31.27
CA ARG A 13 -28.26 13.73 -30.28
C ARG A 13 -29.30 14.62 -30.94
N THR A 14 -30.38 14.91 -30.23
CA THR A 14 -31.35 15.91 -30.70
C THR A 14 -30.73 17.31 -30.63
N GLU A 15 -31.28 18.28 -31.34
CA GLU A 15 -30.77 19.66 -31.31
C GLU A 15 -30.90 20.26 -29.90
N GLU A 16 -31.94 19.89 -29.15
CA GLU A 16 -32.12 20.31 -27.76
C GLU A 16 -31.01 19.74 -26.86
N GLN A 17 -30.65 18.46 -27.03
CA GLN A 17 -29.55 17.84 -26.28
C GLN A 17 -28.22 18.51 -26.61
N ARG A 18 -28.01 18.84 -27.89
CA ARG A 18 -26.81 19.56 -28.34
C ARG A 18 -26.74 20.96 -27.71
N GLN A 19 -27.85 21.69 -27.67
CA GLN A 19 -27.89 23.01 -27.05
C GLN A 19 -27.65 22.92 -25.52
N GLN A 20 -28.22 21.92 -24.85
CA GLN A 20 -27.97 21.66 -23.42
C GLN A 20 -26.49 21.36 -23.14
N ASP A 21 -25.85 20.55 -23.99
CA ASP A 21 -24.41 20.26 -23.90
C ASP A 21 -23.57 21.53 -24.09
N LEU A 22 -23.91 22.37 -25.08
CA LEU A 22 -23.22 23.64 -25.33
C LEU A 22 -23.34 24.59 -24.14
N ASP A 23 -24.53 24.71 -23.55
CA ASP A 23 -24.75 25.54 -22.37
C ASP A 23 -23.97 25.02 -21.17
N ARG A 24 -23.88 23.69 -21.00
CA ARG A 24 -23.07 23.06 -19.93
C ARG A 24 -21.58 23.31 -20.13
N ILE A 25 -21.09 23.19 -21.37
CA ILE A 25 -19.70 23.48 -21.72
C ILE A 25 -19.37 24.95 -21.47
N LYS A 26 -20.26 25.87 -21.87
CA LYS A 26 -20.08 27.31 -21.63
C LYS A 26 -19.97 27.59 -20.15
N LYS A 27 -20.91 27.09 -19.33
CA LYS A 27 -20.86 27.24 -17.86
C LYS A 27 -19.57 26.68 -17.26
N TYR A 28 -19.09 25.54 -17.74
CA TYR A 28 -17.83 24.96 -17.28
C TYR A 28 -16.63 25.85 -17.63
N ARG A 29 -16.56 26.37 -18.86
CA ARG A 29 -15.48 27.28 -19.30
C ARG A 29 -15.50 28.59 -18.52
N ASP A 30 -16.67 29.19 -18.36
CA ASP A 30 -16.84 30.42 -17.59
C ASP A 30 -16.36 30.25 -16.12
N LEU A 31 -16.54 29.05 -15.53
CA LEU A 31 -16.02 28.71 -14.20
C LEU A 31 -14.50 28.54 -14.19
N ASP A 32 -13.92 27.83 -15.17
CA ASP A 32 -12.48 27.65 -15.28
C ASP A 32 -11.77 29.00 -15.48
N ASP A 33 -12.29 29.86 -16.36
CA ASP A 33 -11.75 31.21 -16.62
C ASP A 33 -11.72 32.08 -15.36
N GLN A 34 -12.78 32.02 -14.53
CA GLN A 34 -12.79 32.70 -13.23
C GLN A 34 -11.67 32.18 -12.33
N ILE A 35 -11.51 30.86 -12.21
CA ILE A 35 -10.44 30.26 -11.40
C ILE A 35 -9.07 30.71 -11.93
N GLN A 36 -8.84 30.66 -13.24
CA GLN A 36 -7.57 31.09 -13.84
C GLN A 36 -7.29 32.59 -13.58
N ASN A 37 -8.31 33.45 -13.52
CA ASN A 37 -8.13 34.85 -13.15
C ASN A 37 -7.59 35.03 -11.73
N HIS A 38 -8.20 34.36 -10.74
CA HIS A 38 -7.72 34.41 -9.36
C HIS A 38 -6.30 33.80 -9.23
N VAL A 39 -6.05 32.68 -9.92
CA VAL A 39 -4.73 32.02 -9.91
C VAL A 39 -3.64 32.93 -10.50
N ARG A 40 -3.92 33.66 -11.59
CA ARG A 40 -3.00 34.65 -12.17
C ARG A 40 -2.66 35.79 -11.21
N GLN A 41 -3.61 36.16 -10.35
CA GLN A 41 -3.43 37.18 -9.32
C GLN A 41 -2.81 36.63 -8.03
N SER A 42 -2.53 35.32 -7.96
CA SER A 42 -2.06 34.63 -6.75
C SER A 42 -2.97 34.80 -5.53
N ALA A 43 -4.27 35.04 -5.75
CA ALA A 43 -5.27 35.27 -4.71
C ALA A 43 -5.75 33.94 -4.10
N TYR A 44 -4.82 33.17 -3.50
CA TYR A 44 -5.13 31.86 -2.91
C TYR A 44 -5.84 31.96 -1.56
N ASP A 45 -5.67 33.06 -0.85
CA ASP A 45 -6.35 33.39 0.41
C ASP A 45 -7.81 33.84 0.21
N ASP A 46 -8.22 34.12 -1.03
CA ASP A 46 -9.59 34.51 -1.37
C ASP A 46 -10.59 33.36 -1.19
N PRO A 47 -11.59 33.47 -0.29
CA PRO A 47 -12.63 32.45 -0.11
C PRO A 47 -13.43 32.17 -1.38
N ALA A 48 -13.57 33.15 -2.29
CA ALA A 48 -14.28 32.98 -3.55
C ALA A 48 -13.59 31.93 -4.44
N LEU A 49 -12.26 31.93 -4.51
CA LEU A 49 -11.50 30.94 -5.26
C LEU A 49 -11.74 29.53 -4.72
N PHE A 50 -11.73 29.36 -3.40
CA PHE A 50 -12.02 28.07 -2.77
C PHE A 50 -13.43 27.56 -3.11
N HIS A 51 -14.43 28.42 -3.08
CA HIS A 51 -15.79 28.06 -3.51
C HIS A 51 -15.88 27.71 -5.00
N LEU A 52 -15.13 28.40 -5.87
CA LEU A 52 -15.05 28.06 -7.30
C LEU A 52 -14.44 26.66 -7.51
N THR A 53 -13.37 26.31 -6.78
CA THR A 53 -12.80 24.95 -6.86
C THR A 53 -13.81 23.87 -6.48
N THR A 54 -14.65 24.14 -5.47
CA THR A 54 -15.73 23.22 -5.04
C THR A 54 -16.72 22.97 -6.19
N LYS A 55 -17.13 24.03 -6.91
CA LYS A 55 -18.08 23.92 -8.02
C LYS A 55 -17.51 23.10 -9.17
N ILE A 56 -16.29 23.38 -9.59
CA ILE A 56 -15.69 22.71 -10.75
C ILE A 56 -15.31 21.25 -10.45
N LEU A 57 -14.86 20.92 -9.23
CA LEU A 57 -14.55 19.55 -8.83
C LEU A 57 -15.78 18.65 -8.75
N ARG A 58 -16.94 19.21 -8.39
CA ARG A 58 -18.24 18.49 -8.49
C ARG A 58 -18.64 18.21 -9.94
N LEU A 59 -18.13 18.97 -10.91
CA LEU A 59 -18.39 18.74 -12.33
C LEU A 59 -17.36 17.80 -12.95
N ASN A 60 -16.10 17.90 -12.53
CA ASN A 60 -14.98 17.13 -13.07
C ASN A 60 -13.87 16.95 -12.01
N PRO A 61 -13.93 15.87 -11.20
CA PRO A 61 -12.89 15.59 -10.23
C PRO A 61 -11.60 15.07 -10.86
N GLU A 62 -11.55 14.78 -12.17
CA GLU A 62 -10.32 14.38 -12.87
C GLU A 62 -9.43 15.58 -13.23
N TYR A 63 -9.90 16.81 -12.99
CA TYR A 63 -9.12 18.00 -13.30
C TYR A 63 -8.05 18.29 -12.24
N TYR A 64 -6.88 17.65 -12.39
CA TYR A 64 -5.77 17.71 -11.42
C TYR A 64 -5.37 19.12 -10.99
N THR A 65 -5.36 20.09 -11.91
CA THR A 65 -4.94 21.47 -11.64
C THR A 65 -5.79 22.09 -10.54
N ILE A 66 -7.09 21.80 -10.52
CA ILE A 66 -8.00 22.38 -9.53
C ILE A 66 -7.72 21.83 -8.14
N TRP A 67 -7.38 20.54 -8.00
CA TRP A 67 -6.95 19.99 -6.72
C TRP A 67 -5.70 20.69 -6.18
N ASN A 68 -4.76 21.08 -7.06
CA ASN A 68 -3.58 21.86 -6.67
C ASN A 68 -3.96 23.27 -6.20
N VAL A 69 -4.86 23.95 -6.93
CA VAL A 69 -5.37 25.27 -6.54
C VAL A 69 -6.07 25.17 -5.18
N ARG A 70 -6.93 24.16 -4.98
CA ARG A 70 -7.62 23.94 -3.71
C ARG A 70 -6.66 23.70 -2.55
N ARG A 71 -5.59 22.91 -2.75
CA ARG A 71 -4.52 22.73 -1.74
C ARG A 71 -3.87 24.05 -1.37
N ARG A 72 -3.54 24.88 -2.37
CA ARG A 72 -2.96 26.22 -2.12
C ARG A 72 -3.91 27.12 -1.34
N CYS A 73 -5.21 27.08 -1.64
CA CYS A 73 -6.20 27.84 -0.87
C CYS A 73 -6.24 27.44 0.61
N LEU A 74 -6.19 26.14 0.91
CA LEU A 74 -6.14 25.68 2.30
C LEU A 74 -4.88 26.16 3.03
N ILE A 75 -3.71 26.02 2.39
CA ILE A 75 -2.42 26.37 2.99
C ILE A 75 -2.27 27.89 3.15
N SER A 76 -2.61 28.67 2.13
CA SER A 76 -2.43 30.13 2.11
C SER A 76 -3.54 30.91 2.79
N GLY A 77 -4.76 30.34 2.88
CA GLY A 77 -5.90 30.94 3.56
C GLY A 77 -6.03 30.41 4.98
N SER A 78 -6.95 29.47 5.16
CA SER A 78 -7.45 29.01 6.46
C SER A 78 -6.37 28.41 7.38
N LEU A 79 -5.28 27.84 6.85
CA LEU A 79 -4.20 27.21 7.63
C LEU A 79 -2.89 27.99 7.60
N SER A 80 -2.90 29.24 7.13
CA SER A 80 -1.70 30.06 6.91
C SER A 80 -0.82 30.24 8.15
N LYS A 81 -1.44 30.42 9.33
CA LYS A 81 -0.73 30.70 10.60
C LYS A 81 0.21 29.58 11.06
N ARG A 82 -0.18 28.30 10.96
CA ARG A 82 0.67 27.14 11.32
C ARG A 82 1.59 26.69 10.18
N SER A 83 1.24 26.99 8.92
CA SER A 83 2.08 26.62 7.77
C SER A 83 3.41 27.41 7.70
N ALA A 84 3.47 28.60 8.29
CA ALA A 84 4.63 29.49 8.25
C ALA A 84 5.91 28.89 8.89
N GLY A 85 5.77 27.92 9.81
CA GLY A 85 6.90 27.22 10.43
C GLY A 85 7.35 25.95 9.70
N LEU A 86 6.50 25.38 8.83
CA LEU A 86 6.71 24.04 8.27
C LEU A 86 7.51 24.01 6.96
N TRP A 87 7.69 25.16 6.28
CA TRP A 87 8.26 25.21 4.92
C TRP A 87 9.53 26.07 4.78
N ARG A 88 10.16 26.50 5.88
CA ARG A 88 11.42 27.27 5.81
C ARG A 88 12.65 26.36 5.60
N SER A 89 12.62 25.51 4.58
CA SER A 89 13.83 24.91 4.01
C SER A 89 14.36 25.84 2.92
N LYS A 90 15.55 26.41 3.16
CA LYS A 90 16.26 27.35 2.28
C LYS A 90 16.29 26.86 0.82
N ALA A 91 15.47 27.43 -0.05
CA ALA A 91 15.75 27.45 -1.48
C ALA A 91 16.89 28.47 -1.71
N SER A 92 18.05 27.98 -2.11
CA SER A 92 19.19 28.82 -2.49
C SER A 92 18.95 29.44 -3.88
N PRO A 93 19.12 30.75 -4.07
CA PRO A 93 18.89 31.41 -5.35
C PRO A 93 20.15 31.34 -6.22
N ASN A 94 20.10 30.54 -7.30
CA ASN A 94 20.83 30.69 -8.56
C ASN A 94 20.27 29.59 -9.49
N THR A 95 19.73 29.85 -10.67
CA THR A 95 20.50 30.27 -11.85
C THR A 95 19.54 30.73 -12.95
N SER A 96 20.00 31.70 -13.73
CA SER A 96 19.37 32.39 -14.85
C SER A 96 18.96 31.49 -16.04
N ARG A 97 18.06 32.05 -16.86
CA ARG A 97 17.53 31.59 -18.17
C ARG A 97 18.54 30.89 -19.10
N SER A 98 18.11 29.80 -19.75
CA SER A 98 18.22 29.57 -21.22
C SER A 98 17.32 28.40 -21.65
N VAL A 99 16.32 28.65 -22.51
CA VAL A 99 16.25 28.33 -23.95
C VAL A 99 15.60 26.97 -24.25
N THR A 100 14.55 27.07 -25.05
CA THR A 100 13.67 26.07 -25.66
C THR A 100 14.39 24.98 -26.47
N THR A 101 14.00 23.71 -26.28
CA THR A 101 13.73 22.73 -27.37
C THR A 101 12.87 21.56 -26.88
N LYS A 102 12.06 21.03 -27.81
CA LYS A 102 10.94 20.07 -27.66
C LYS A 102 11.40 18.59 -27.51
N PRO A 103 10.46 17.64 -27.25
CA PRO A 103 10.72 16.38 -26.55
C PRO A 103 10.98 15.19 -27.48
N SER A 104 11.66 14.16 -26.96
CA SER A 104 11.64 12.82 -27.55
C SER A 104 11.46 11.74 -26.46
N CYS A 105 10.48 10.87 -26.69
CA CYS A 105 10.24 9.61 -26.01
C CYS A 105 11.43 8.66 -26.16
N VAL A 106 11.75 7.83 -25.15
CA VAL A 106 11.58 6.35 -25.15
C VAL A 106 12.11 5.72 -23.85
N ASP A 107 11.32 4.75 -23.39
CA ASP A 107 11.64 3.46 -22.75
C ASP A 107 12.37 3.37 -21.40
N SER A 108 11.64 2.78 -20.46
CA SER A 108 12.10 2.30 -19.15
C SER A 108 12.18 0.78 -19.17
N SER A 109 13.33 0.22 -18.81
CA SER A 109 13.52 -1.02 -18.05
C SER A 109 15.01 -1.25 -17.71
N PRO A 110 15.35 -2.06 -16.68
CA PRO A 110 16.38 -1.69 -15.69
C PRO A 110 17.62 -2.62 -15.57
N SER A 111 18.58 -2.16 -14.73
CA SER A 111 19.67 -2.89 -13.99
C SER A 111 21.01 -3.15 -14.74
N PRO A 112 22.18 -3.44 -14.08
CA PRO A 112 22.48 -3.57 -12.63
C PRO A 112 23.79 -2.91 -12.08
N SER A 113 23.88 -2.90 -10.73
CA SER A 113 25.02 -3.10 -9.80
C SER A 113 26.45 -2.59 -10.07
N ALA A 114 27.00 -1.86 -9.08
CA ALA A 114 28.43 -1.88 -8.73
C ALA A 114 28.65 -1.63 -7.23
N ALA A 115 29.53 -2.44 -6.64
CA ALA A 115 29.88 -2.53 -5.22
C ALA A 115 30.77 -1.38 -4.71
N THR A 116 30.77 -1.12 -3.39
CA THR A 116 31.92 -0.52 -2.70
C THR A 116 32.04 -1.05 -1.26
N ARG A 117 33.29 -1.39 -0.92
CA ARG A 117 33.78 -2.00 0.32
C ARG A 117 33.70 -1.10 1.56
N ALA A 118 33.65 -1.76 2.71
CA ALA A 118 33.80 -1.21 4.05
C ALA A 118 35.26 -1.00 4.44
N ASP A 119 35.51 -0.04 5.34
CA ASP A 119 36.67 -0.05 6.23
C ASP A 119 36.34 0.53 7.62
N ARG A 120 37.13 0.04 8.58
CA ARG A 120 37.00 -0.05 10.04
C ARG A 120 37.60 1.17 10.78
N ALA A 121 37.05 1.54 11.96
CA ALA A 121 37.82 1.78 13.22
C ALA A 121 37.13 2.68 14.29
N THR A 122 36.88 2.07 15.46
CA THR A 122 37.35 2.48 16.82
C THR A 122 36.72 3.67 17.58
N SER A 123 36.11 3.32 18.74
CA SER A 123 35.68 4.19 19.85
C SER A 123 36.82 4.69 20.75
N PRO A 124 36.54 5.67 21.64
CA PRO A 124 36.97 5.47 23.04
C PRO A 124 35.96 5.98 24.10
N SER A 125 35.90 5.29 25.24
CA SER A 125 35.37 5.78 26.55
C SER A 125 36.43 6.66 27.28
N PRO A 126 36.12 7.41 28.36
CA PRO A 126 36.19 6.80 29.72
C PRO A 126 35.30 7.39 30.86
N LYS A 127 34.91 6.48 31.77
CA LYS A 127 34.89 6.45 33.26
C LYS A 127 34.40 7.62 34.18
N LYS A 128 33.35 7.28 34.95
CA LYS A 128 33.05 7.34 36.42
C LYS A 128 33.94 8.14 37.40
N THR A 129 33.28 8.89 38.31
CA THR A 129 33.30 8.88 39.81
C THR A 129 32.39 10.06 40.27
N GLY A 130 31.69 10.15 41.40
CA GLY A 130 31.42 9.38 42.63
C GLY A 130 30.63 10.32 43.58
N GLY A 131 29.62 9.84 44.31
CA GLY A 131 29.60 10.02 45.77
C GLY A 131 28.32 10.66 46.31
N SER A 132 27.86 10.17 47.46
CA SER A 132 26.53 10.30 48.09
C SER A 132 26.55 11.17 49.36
N GLY A 133 25.38 11.60 49.86
CA GLY A 133 25.11 12.09 51.25
C GLY A 133 24.04 13.21 51.29
N THR A 134 22.77 13.00 51.63
CA THR A 134 22.08 12.76 52.93
C THR A 134 21.92 14.01 53.85
N THR A 135 20.70 14.59 53.85
CA THR A 135 19.81 15.26 54.89
C THR A 135 20.33 15.65 56.31
N PRO A 136 19.58 16.41 57.17
CA PRO A 136 18.55 17.47 57.00
C PRO A 136 18.69 18.67 58.01
N ASP A 137 17.76 19.64 57.86
CA ASP A 137 16.99 20.35 58.89
C ASP A 137 17.30 21.78 59.42
N GLU A 138 16.17 22.50 59.48
CA GLU A 138 15.68 23.57 60.38
C GLU A 138 16.29 24.99 60.54
N SER A 139 15.41 25.95 60.23
CA SER A 139 14.95 27.08 61.08
C SER A 139 15.60 28.47 60.96
N GLY A 140 14.75 29.46 60.65
CA GLY A 140 14.69 30.71 61.42
C GLY A 140 14.89 32.06 60.70
N LYS A 141 13.76 32.78 60.58
CA LYS A 141 13.57 34.25 60.71
C LYS A 141 13.55 35.14 59.45
N GLN A 142 12.31 35.60 59.22
CA GLN A 142 11.82 36.88 58.72
C GLN A 142 12.81 38.05 58.62
N GLU A 143 12.77 38.74 57.48
CA GLU A 143 12.64 40.19 57.42
C GLU A 143 11.83 40.59 56.18
N GLN A 144 10.88 41.50 56.38
CA GLN A 144 9.97 42.05 55.39
C GLN A 144 10.69 43.14 54.59
N GLU A 145 10.67 43.05 53.25
CA GLU A 145 10.68 44.25 52.41
C GLU A 145 9.64 44.11 51.30
N GLU A 146 8.71 45.03 51.35
CA GLU A 146 7.57 45.23 50.47
C GLU A 146 8.08 45.75 49.12
N ASN A 147 7.91 44.96 48.06
CA ASN A 147 8.01 45.46 46.69
C ASN A 147 6.85 44.90 45.87
N THR A 148 5.97 45.81 45.48
CA THR A 148 4.76 45.62 44.69
C THR A 148 5.01 44.83 43.39
N ALA A 149 4.57 43.57 43.36
CA ALA A 149 4.45 42.78 42.13
C ALA A 149 3.04 42.96 41.53
N LYS A 150 2.99 43.40 40.28
CA LYS A 150 1.81 43.31 39.41
C LYS A 150 1.35 41.84 39.29
N PRO A 151 0.04 41.56 39.12
CA PRO A 151 -0.42 40.20 38.89
C PRO A 151 0.06 39.77 37.50
N VAL A 152 1.01 38.84 37.46
CA VAL A 152 1.30 38.00 36.28
C VAL A 152 0.49 36.74 36.49
N GLY A 153 -0.71 36.69 35.91
CA GLY A 153 -1.64 35.57 36.12
C GLY A 153 -2.71 35.35 35.05
N ASP A 154 -2.92 36.29 34.12
CA ASP A 154 -4.01 36.21 33.14
C ASP A 154 -3.57 35.92 31.69
N ASP A 155 -2.26 35.92 31.40
CA ASP A 155 -1.75 35.80 30.01
C ASP A 155 -1.58 34.34 29.55
N GLU A 156 -1.17 33.43 30.45
CA GLU A 156 -1.00 32.00 30.12
C GLU A 156 -2.36 31.31 29.85
N GLY A 157 -3.36 31.52 30.70
CA GLY A 157 -4.69 30.94 30.51
C GLY A 157 -5.45 31.48 29.29
N LYS A 158 -5.11 32.67 28.81
CA LYS A 158 -5.67 33.23 27.56
C LYS A 158 -5.01 32.62 26.33
N LYS A 159 -3.69 32.42 26.35
CA LYS A 159 -2.93 31.82 25.25
C LYS A 159 -3.29 30.35 25.02
N ASP A 160 -3.46 29.57 26.10
CA ASP A 160 -3.88 28.16 26.01
C ASP A 160 -5.30 28.03 25.44
N LYS A 161 -6.18 28.98 25.77
CA LYS A 161 -7.55 29.03 25.23
C LYS A 161 -7.57 29.40 23.75
N ASP A 162 -6.78 30.40 23.35
CA ASP A 162 -6.67 30.80 21.94
C ASP A 162 -6.09 29.66 21.07
N GLU A 163 -5.11 28.90 21.60
CA GLU A 163 -4.57 27.72 20.92
C GLU A 163 -5.59 26.57 20.80
N ALA A 164 -6.36 26.30 21.85
CA ALA A 164 -7.41 25.29 21.82
C ALA A 164 -8.52 25.62 20.80
N ASP A 165 -8.92 26.90 20.72
CA ASP A 165 -9.93 27.38 19.76
C ASP A 165 -9.41 27.30 18.30
N GLU A 166 -8.12 27.58 18.07
CA GLU A 166 -7.48 27.40 16.76
C GLU A 166 -7.43 25.92 16.35
N ILE A 167 -7.01 25.01 17.25
CA ILE A 167 -7.00 23.56 16.99
C ILE A 167 -8.41 23.06 16.67
N ALA A 168 -9.43 23.50 17.41
CA ALA A 168 -10.82 23.12 17.15
C ALA A 168 -11.29 23.59 15.76
N THR A 169 -10.86 24.78 15.34
CA THR A 169 -11.13 25.33 14.00
C THR A 169 -10.47 24.48 12.91
N ASP A 170 -9.21 24.12 13.08
CA ASP A 170 -8.45 23.27 12.13
C ASP A 170 -9.07 21.87 12.00
N ILE A 171 -9.45 21.26 13.13
CA ILE A 171 -10.17 19.98 13.16
C ILE A 171 -11.47 20.07 12.35
N SER A 172 -12.27 21.11 12.57
CA SER A 172 -13.54 21.31 11.86
C SER A 172 -13.32 21.48 10.35
N LEU A 173 -12.31 22.26 9.96
CA LEU A 173 -11.95 22.47 8.56
C LEU A 173 -11.57 21.15 7.89
N ILE A 174 -10.64 20.38 8.46
CA ILE A 174 -10.18 19.12 7.85
C ILE A 174 -11.32 18.11 7.77
N ARG A 175 -12.17 18.00 8.81
CA ARG A 175 -13.37 17.15 8.76
C ARG A 175 -14.29 17.55 7.62
N SER A 176 -14.53 18.85 7.42
CA SER A 176 -15.36 19.34 6.33
C SER A 176 -14.78 19.02 4.96
N GLU A 177 -13.45 19.07 4.80
CA GLU A 177 -12.78 18.75 3.54
C GLU A 177 -12.76 17.25 3.23
N LEU A 178 -12.49 16.41 4.23
CA LEU A 178 -12.62 14.97 4.07
C LEU A 178 -14.07 14.60 3.73
N ALA A 179 -15.06 15.24 4.37
CA ALA A 179 -16.47 15.03 4.06
C ALA A 179 -16.86 15.48 2.65
N PHE A 180 -16.31 16.61 2.17
CA PHE A 180 -16.53 17.10 0.80
C PHE A 180 -16.12 16.07 -0.26
N THR A 181 -15.04 15.34 -0.03
CA THR A 181 -14.55 14.35 -1.01
C THR A 181 -15.33 13.03 -0.99
N ILE A 182 -16.10 12.71 0.05
CA ILE A 182 -16.87 11.45 0.14
C ILE A 182 -17.81 11.23 -1.05
N PRO A 183 -18.74 12.16 -1.40
CA PRO A 183 -19.62 11.95 -2.54
C PRO A 183 -18.84 11.81 -3.86
N LEU A 184 -17.75 12.56 -4.03
CA LEU A 184 -16.88 12.44 -5.21
C LEU A 184 -16.20 11.07 -5.27
N LEU A 185 -15.74 10.55 -4.13
CA LEU A 185 -15.08 9.25 -4.04
C LEU A 185 -16.06 8.11 -4.33
N ILE A 186 -17.31 8.22 -3.88
CA ILE A 186 -18.37 7.23 -4.13
C ILE A 186 -18.73 7.16 -5.62
N GLU A 187 -18.78 8.33 -6.29
CA GLU A 187 -19.13 8.46 -7.72
C GLU A 187 -17.94 8.14 -8.64
N PHE A 188 -16.74 8.57 -8.26
CA PHE A 188 -15.50 8.43 -9.03
C PHE A 188 -14.42 7.66 -8.23
N PRO A 189 -14.66 6.39 -7.85
CA PRO A 189 -13.79 5.64 -6.94
C PRO A 189 -12.41 5.31 -7.51
N LYS A 190 -12.21 5.55 -8.82
CA LYS A 190 -10.94 5.37 -9.54
C LYS A 190 -10.24 6.68 -9.89
N CYS A 191 -10.76 7.82 -9.44
CA CYS A 191 -10.11 9.12 -9.65
C CYS A 191 -8.89 9.23 -8.72
N TYR A 192 -7.71 9.21 -9.32
CA TYR A 192 -6.42 9.29 -8.61
C TYR A 192 -6.33 10.52 -7.70
N TRP A 193 -6.85 11.66 -8.17
CA TRP A 193 -6.69 12.94 -7.50
C TRP A 193 -7.51 13.06 -6.21
N ILE A 194 -8.63 12.34 -6.11
CA ILE A 194 -9.42 12.31 -4.87
C ILE A 194 -8.61 11.59 -3.78
N TRP A 195 -8.10 10.39 -4.06
CA TRP A 195 -7.26 9.64 -3.13
C TRP A 195 -6.03 10.44 -2.71
N GLY A 196 -5.32 11.04 -3.68
CA GLY A 196 -4.15 11.87 -3.40
C GLY A 196 -4.46 13.12 -2.57
N TYR A 197 -5.61 13.75 -2.77
CA TYR A 197 -6.04 14.88 -1.96
C TYR A 197 -6.38 14.47 -0.53
N ARG A 198 -7.02 13.31 -0.33
CA ARG A 198 -7.27 12.75 1.01
C ARG A 198 -5.98 12.41 1.73
N SER A 199 -4.99 11.79 1.07
CA SER A 199 -3.64 11.60 1.63
C SER A 199 -3.03 12.92 2.10
N PHE A 200 -3.12 13.97 1.28
CA PHE A 200 -2.61 15.30 1.64
C PHE A 200 -3.28 15.85 2.91
N LEU A 201 -4.60 15.74 3.04
CA LEU A 201 -5.32 16.20 4.24
C LEU A 201 -4.89 15.44 5.50
N LEU A 202 -4.65 14.14 5.41
CA LEU A 202 -4.21 13.34 6.56
C LEU A 202 -2.77 13.66 6.96
N SER A 203 -1.85 13.82 6.01
CA SER A 203 -0.49 14.30 6.31
C SER A 203 -0.48 15.71 6.90
N LEU A 204 -1.48 16.52 6.55
CA LEU A 204 -1.66 17.83 7.14
C LEU A 204 -2.12 17.72 8.61
N CYS A 205 -3.00 16.76 8.95
CA CYS A 205 -3.34 16.46 10.34
C CYS A 205 -2.09 16.21 11.18
N ASP A 206 -1.19 15.34 10.72
CA ASP A 206 0.06 15.02 11.45
C ASP A 206 0.96 16.25 11.67
N SER A 207 0.86 17.24 10.78
CA SER A 207 1.70 18.43 10.82
C SER A 207 1.13 19.55 11.71
N ILE A 208 -0.19 19.61 11.91
CA ILE A 208 -0.84 20.76 12.57
C ILE A 208 -1.63 20.39 13.84
N LEU A 209 -1.98 19.11 14.03
CA LEU A 209 -2.77 18.64 15.16
C LEU A 209 -1.91 17.83 16.15
N PRO A 210 -2.30 17.76 17.44
CA PRO A 210 -1.70 16.83 18.38
C PRO A 210 -1.79 15.37 17.89
N ALA A 211 -0.76 14.56 18.16
CA ALA A 211 -0.65 13.19 17.63
C ALA A 211 -1.87 12.31 17.94
N ALA A 212 -2.43 12.41 19.16
CA ALA A 212 -3.63 11.68 19.55
C ALA A 212 -4.84 12.03 18.68
N VAL A 213 -5.03 13.32 18.37
CA VAL A 213 -6.12 13.82 17.53
C VAL A 213 -5.90 13.44 16.07
N ALA A 214 -4.68 13.61 15.54
CA ALA A 214 -4.34 13.20 14.18
C ALA A 214 -4.62 11.70 13.95
N ARG A 215 -4.30 10.86 14.94
CA ARG A 215 -4.57 9.42 14.91
C ARG A 215 -6.06 9.09 14.73
N GLU A 216 -6.98 9.87 15.30
CA GLU A 216 -8.42 9.66 15.11
C GLU A 216 -8.84 9.80 13.65
N PHE A 217 -8.23 10.72 12.90
CA PHE A 217 -8.49 10.90 11.47
C PHE A 217 -8.03 9.68 10.68
N TRP A 218 -6.83 9.15 10.96
CA TRP A 218 -6.32 7.95 10.31
C TRP A 218 -7.17 6.71 10.59
N VAL A 219 -7.66 6.54 11.83
CA VAL A 219 -8.57 5.43 12.19
C VAL A 219 -9.91 5.55 11.46
N ALA A 220 -10.48 6.76 11.43
CA ALA A 220 -11.71 7.02 10.68
C ALA A 220 -11.52 6.77 9.17
N GLU A 221 -10.34 7.11 8.64
CA GLU A 221 -10.00 6.89 7.24
C GLU A 221 -9.94 5.39 6.90
N LEU A 222 -9.30 4.58 7.76
CA LEU A 222 -9.24 3.13 7.56
C LEU A 222 -10.64 2.51 7.52
N ALA A 223 -11.58 3.02 8.32
CA ALA A 223 -12.96 2.58 8.30
C ALA A 223 -13.70 2.99 7.00
N LEU A 224 -13.40 4.17 6.44
CA LEU A 224 -13.91 4.55 5.12
C LEU A 224 -13.34 3.65 4.02
N ASP A 225 -12.03 3.40 4.04
CA ASP A 225 -11.37 2.49 3.09
C ASP A 225 -12.01 1.10 3.10
N SER A 226 -12.27 0.52 4.28
CA SER A 226 -12.98 -0.76 4.39
C SER A 226 -14.39 -0.72 3.74
N LYS A 227 -15.12 0.40 3.85
CA LYS A 227 -16.40 0.58 3.16
C LYS A 227 -16.23 0.68 1.63
N MET A 228 -15.17 1.34 1.17
CA MET A 228 -14.86 1.43 -0.26
C MET A 228 -14.50 0.06 -0.85
N LEU A 229 -13.74 -0.75 -0.11
CA LEU A 229 -13.42 -2.13 -0.47
C LEU A 229 -14.63 -3.06 -0.39
N THR A 230 -15.58 -2.80 0.51
CA THR A 230 -16.86 -3.53 0.51
C THR A 230 -17.66 -3.25 -0.78
N LYS A 231 -17.62 -2.02 -1.29
CA LYS A 231 -18.33 -1.61 -2.51
C LYS A 231 -17.64 -2.13 -3.79
N ASP A 232 -16.33 -2.03 -3.87
CA ASP A 232 -15.50 -2.57 -4.95
C ASP A 232 -14.25 -3.19 -4.37
N ARG A 233 -14.34 -4.50 -4.12
CA ARG A 233 -13.28 -5.27 -3.45
C ARG A 233 -12.01 -5.45 -4.27
N ARG A 234 -12.06 -5.14 -5.57
CA ARG A 234 -10.90 -5.16 -6.49
C ARG A 234 -10.41 -3.75 -6.81
N ASN A 235 -10.86 -2.73 -6.08
CA ASN A 235 -10.38 -1.37 -6.27
C ASN A 235 -8.91 -1.25 -5.82
N PHE A 236 -8.02 -1.22 -6.81
CA PHE A 236 -6.58 -1.08 -6.60
C PHE A 236 -6.19 0.21 -5.86
N HIS A 237 -6.90 1.31 -6.06
CA HIS A 237 -6.64 2.56 -5.35
C HIS A 237 -6.96 2.41 -3.86
N ALA A 238 -8.10 1.80 -3.52
CA ALA A 238 -8.48 1.55 -2.14
C ALA A 238 -7.46 0.62 -1.45
N TRP A 239 -7.09 -0.52 -2.04
CA TRP A 239 -6.06 -1.39 -1.46
C TRP A 239 -4.70 -0.70 -1.28
N THR A 240 -4.29 0.14 -2.23
CA THR A 240 -3.04 0.92 -2.11
C THR A 240 -3.15 1.97 -1.00
N TYR A 241 -4.29 2.64 -0.92
CA TYR A 241 -4.58 3.64 0.09
C TYR A 241 -4.67 3.03 1.50
N ARG A 242 -5.24 1.83 1.63
CA ARG A 242 -5.24 1.05 2.87
C ARG A 242 -3.84 0.83 3.41
N ARG A 243 -2.91 0.35 2.58
CA ARG A 243 -1.50 0.13 2.98
C ARG A 243 -0.84 1.43 3.42
N PHE A 244 -1.15 2.54 2.74
CA PHE A 244 -0.68 3.87 3.13
C PHE A 244 -1.21 4.29 4.52
N ILE A 245 -2.51 4.12 4.78
CA ILE A 245 -3.12 4.44 6.09
C ILE A 245 -2.53 3.57 7.20
N VAL A 246 -2.42 2.26 6.99
CA VAL A 246 -1.84 1.32 7.96
C VAL A 246 -0.40 1.72 8.27
N SER A 247 0.40 2.00 7.25
CA SER A 247 1.79 2.44 7.43
C SER A 247 1.89 3.74 8.25
N ALA A 248 0.99 4.70 8.03
CA ALA A 248 0.94 5.94 8.80
C ALA A 248 0.54 5.70 10.26
N LEU A 249 -0.48 4.86 10.50
CA LEU A 249 -0.92 4.47 11.85
C LEU A 249 0.19 3.77 12.64
N GLU A 250 0.99 2.93 11.99
CA GLU A 250 2.14 2.24 12.59
C GLU A 250 3.34 3.17 12.83
N SER A 251 3.49 4.22 12.03
CA SER A 251 4.61 5.18 12.12
C SER A 251 4.38 6.29 13.13
N THR A 252 3.14 6.53 13.54
CA THR A 252 2.78 7.60 14.48
C THR A 252 3.41 7.31 15.85
N LYS A 253 4.37 8.15 16.25
CA LYS A 253 5.05 8.04 17.55
C LYS A 253 4.07 8.44 18.66
N ASN A 254 3.82 7.55 19.61
CA ASN A 254 3.26 7.97 20.89
C ASN A 254 4.35 8.77 21.63
N ASP A 255 4.04 10.03 21.96
CA ASP A 255 4.90 10.85 22.81
C ASP A 255 5.18 10.14 24.12
N SER A 256 6.44 9.72 24.30
CA SER A 256 7.28 9.58 25.51
C SER A 256 6.65 9.24 26.88
N SER A 257 5.42 8.75 26.94
CA SER A 257 4.66 8.46 28.15
C SER A 257 4.37 6.96 28.27
N GLY A 258 5.42 6.14 28.15
CA GLY A 258 5.53 4.83 28.81
C GLY A 258 4.41 3.79 28.63
N GLY A 259 3.49 3.93 27.66
CA GLY A 259 2.36 3.02 27.47
C GLY A 259 2.18 2.62 26.01
N GLU A 260 2.35 1.32 25.74
CA GLU A 260 2.21 0.61 24.46
C GLU A 260 3.00 1.19 23.28
N SER A 261 4.06 0.47 22.87
CA SER A 261 4.65 0.63 21.55
C SER A 261 3.54 0.61 20.50
N THR A 262 3.60 1.47 19.49
CA THR A 262 2.64 1.47 18.38
C THR A 262 2.42 0.04 17.90
N LYS A 263 1.22 -0.50 18.19
CA LYS A 263 0.91 -1.91 17.98
C LYS A 263 0.94 -2.15 16.48
N SER A 264 1.84 -3.03 16.04
CA SER A 264 1.84 -3.53 14.66
C SER A 264 0.43 -3.96 14.28
N MET A 265 0.00 -3.56 13.09
CA MET A 265 -1.30 -3.90 12.52
C MET A 265 -1.22 -5.13 11.63
N THR A 266 -0.05 -5.76 11.47
CA THR A 266 0.18 -6.92 10.60
C THR A 266 -0.84 -8.03 10.86
N GLU A 267 -1.10 -8.40 12.12
CA GLU A 267 -2.09 -9.42 12.49
C GLU A 267 -3.51 -9.05 12.03
N SER A 268 -3.95 -7.83 12.34
CA SER A 268 -5.29 -7.37 11.96
C SER A 268 -5.46 -7.26 10.44
N GLU A 269 -4.42 -6.83 9.73
CA GLU A 269 -4.44 -6.73 8.27
C GLU A 269 -4.38 -8.10 7.60
N PHE A 270 -3.60 -9.03 8.14
CA PHE A 270 -3.58 -10.41 7.66
C PHE A 270 -4.95 -11.08 7.87
N ALA A 271 -5.58 -10.89 9.04
CA ALA A 271 -6.95 -11.35 9.29
C ALA A 271 -7.97 -10.66 8.36
N TYR A 272 -7.79 -9.37 8.05
CA TYR A 272 -8.64 -8.66 7.11
C TYR A 272 -8.58 -9.27 5.71
N THR A 273 -7.39 -9.66 5.21
CA THR A 273 -7.29 -10.35 3.90
C THR A 273 -8.11 -11.63 3.87
N TYR A 274 -8.07 -12.44 4.93
CA TYR A 274 -8.87 -13.66 5.04
C TYR A 274 -10.37 -13.36 5.01
N SER A 275 -10.82 -12.33 5.74
CA SER A 275 -12.23 -11.92 5.71
C SER A 275 -12.69 -11.51 4.31
N MET A 276 -11.82 -10.85 3.53
CA MET A 276 -12.11 -10.41 2.17
C MET A 276 -12.11 -11.58 1.17
N ILE A 277 -11.26 -12.59 1.38
CA ILE A 277 -11.21 -13.84 0.61
C ILE A 277 -12.50 -14.64 0.83
N LYS A 278 -12.95 -14.80 2.08
CA LYS A 278 -14.19 -15.53 2.39
C LYS A 278 -15.44 -14.93 1.75
N VAL A 279 -15.44 -13.63 1.48
CA VAL A 279 -16.54 -12.94 0.81
C VAL A 279 -16.50 -13.14 -0.71
N ASP A 280 -15.31 -13.23 -1.30
CA ASP A 280 -15.12 -13.46 -2.74
C ASP A 280 -13.76 -14.11 -2.99
N LEU A 281 -13.78 -15.39 -3.35
CA LEU A 281 -12.59 -16.17 -3.68
C LEU A 281 -11.85 -15.60 -4.90
N SER A 282 -12.56 -14.90 -5.80
CA SER A 282 -11.99 -14.21 -6.97
C SER A 282 -11.31 -12.88 -6.62
N ASN A 283 -11.20 -12.54 -5.33
CA ASN A 283 -10.56 -11.31 -4.91
C ASN A 283 -9.03 -11.40 -4.92
N PHE A 284 -8.45 -11.35 -6.12
CA PHE A 284 -6.99 -11.33 -6.30
C PHE A 284 -6.27 -10.28 -5.46
N SER A 285 -6.91 -9.12 -5.20
CA SER A 285 -6.29 -8.09 -4.38
C SER A 285 -6.13 -8.52 -2.92
N ALA A 286 -7.07 -9.30 -2.37
CA ALA A 286 -6.95 -9.84 -1.02
C ALA A 286 -5.84 -10.90 -0.93
N TRP A 287 -5.81 -11.85 -1.88
CA TRP A 287 -4.75 -12.85 -2.00
C TRP A 287 -3.36 -12.21 -2.14
N HIS A 288 -3.24 -11.19 -3.00
CA HIS A 288 -1.98 -10.45 -3.17
C HIS A 288 -1.55 -9.73 -1.89
N ASN A 289 -2.46 -9.06 -1.18
CA ASN A 289 -2.09 -8.42 0.09
C ASN A 289 -1.71 -9.46 1.15
N ARG A 290 -2.35 -10.64 1.15
CA ARG A 290 -2.02 -11.74 2.06
C ARG A 290 -0.58 -12.22 1.85
N SER A 291 -0.16 -12.44 0.60
CA SER A 291 1.22 -12.85 0.28
C SER A 291 2.26 -11.81 0.70
N LYS A 292 1.94 -10.51 0.58
CA LYS A 292 2.83 -9.43 1.03
C LYS A 292 2.96 -9.30 2.55
N LEU A 293 1.97 -9.76 3.31
CA LEU A 293 1.96 -9.69 4.78
C LEU A 293 2.57 -10.93 5.44
N ALA A 294 2.54 -12.09 4.78
CA ALA A 294 2.93 -13.38 5.36
C ALA A 294 4.33 -13.38 5.99
N LEU A 295 5.36 -12.87 5.29
CA LEU A 295 6.73 -12.84 5.81
C LEU A 295 6.85 -11.94 7.04
N ARG A 296 6.32 -10.71 6.95
CA ARG A 296 6.32 -9.75 8.06
C ARG A 296 5.60 -10.33 9.28
N LEU A 297 4.48 -11.04 9.08
CA LEU A 297 3.72 -11.70 10.13
C LEU A 297 4.57 -12.74 10.87
N LEU A 298 5.25 -13.61 10.13
CA LEU A 298 6.10 -14.66 10.70
C LEU A 298 7.31 -14.07 11.44
N ASP A 299 7.93 -13.04 10.87
CA ASP A 299 9.06 -12.36 11.49
C ASP A 299 8.65 -11.65 12.80
N GLU A 300 7.51 -10.95 12.81
CA GLU A 300 7.00 -10.27 14.01
C GLU A 300 6.53 -11.26 15.09
N ARG A 301 6.06 -12.46 14.71
CA ARG A 301 5.76 -13.55 15.64
C ARG A 301 7.01 -14.22 16.22
N GLY A 302 8.19 -13.97 15.65
CA GLY A 302 9.40 -14.73 15.98
C GLY A 302 9.25 -16.22 15.65
N ALA A 303 8.54 -16.55 14.57
CA ALA A 303 8.22 -17.92 14.20
C ALA A 303 9.48 -18.73 13.88
N ASP A 304 9.62 -19.87 14.56
CA ASP A 304 10.66 -20.86 14.28
C ASP A 304 10.35 -21.68 13.01
N ASP A 305 11.26 -22.57 12.63
CA ASP A 305 11.13 -23.36 11.40
C ASP A 305 9.90 -24.26 11.41
N ALA A 306 9.53 -24.82 12.57
CA ALA A 306 8.34 -25.65 12.70
C ALA A 306 7.06 -24.83 12.50
N ALA A 307 6.96 -23.66 13.14
CA ALA A 307 5.85 -22.74 12.98
C ALA A 307 5.74 -22.19 11.54
N ARG A 308 6.87 -21.95 10.87
CA ARG A 308 6.91 -21.53 9.45
C ARG A 308 6.46 -22.63 8.50
N LYS A 309 6.88 -23.89 8.73
CA LYS A 309 6.40 -25.06 7.98
C LYS A 309 4.89 -25.23 8.15
N GLU A 310 4.41 -25.19 9.39
CA GLU A 310 2.98 -25.29 9.71
C GLU A 310 2.16 -24.16 9.07
N PHE A 311 2.66 -22.92 9.11
CA PHE A 311 1.99 -21.80 8.45
C PHE A 311 1.87 -22.01 6.93
N LEU A 312 2.93 -22.49 6.27
CA LEU A 312 2.91 -22.79 4.84
C LEU A 312 1.89 -23.89 4.51
N ASP A 313 1.82 -24.93 5.34
CA ASP A 313 0.85 -26.03 5.20
C ASP A 313 -0.60 -25.52 5.28
N GLN A 314 -0.90 -24.68 6.27
CA GLN A 314 -2.22 -24.06 6.45
C GLN A 314 -2.60 -23.13 5.28
N GLU A 315 -1.64 -22.38 4.73
CA GLU A 315 -1.91 -21.52 3.58
C GLU A 315 -2.13 -22.30 2.28
N LEU A 316 -1.43 -23.42 2.09
CA LEU A 316 -1.69 -24.33 0.97
C LEU A 316 -3.05 -25.00 1.11
N GLU A 317 -3.44 -25.44 2.32
CA GLU A 317 -4.78 -25.98 2.57
C GLU A 317 -5.87 -24.95 2.23
N LEU A 318 -5.69 -23.69 2.66
CA LEU A 318 -6.61 -22.62 2.31
C LEU A 318 -6.74 -22.42 0.77
N ALA A 319 -5.63 -22.53 0.04
CA ALA A 319 -5.64 -22.44 -1.42
C ALA A 319 -6.36 -23.66 -2.03
N ARG A 320 -6.11 -24.88 -1.54
CA ARG A 320 -6.77 -26.13 -1.97
C ARG A 320 -8.27 -26.09 -1.73
N GLU A 321 -8.72 -25.69 -0.55
CA GLU A 321 -10.15 -25.53 -0.23
C GLU A 321 -10.84 -24.60 -1.24
N GLY A 322 -10.17 -23.51 -1.64
CA GLY A 322 -10.65 -22.60 -2.68
C GLY A 322 -10.69 -23.26 -4.06
N LEU A 323 -9.63 -23.98 -4.44
CA LEU A 323 -9.53 -24.67 -5.73
C LEU A 323 -10.57 -25.78 -5.87
N ASN A 324 -10.94 -26.46 -4.79
CA ASN A 324 -11.99 -27.48 -4.76
C ASN A 324 -13.39 -26.94 -5.09
N VAL A 325 -13.60 -25.63 -4.99
CA VAL A 325 -14.89 -24.99 -5.29
C VAL A 325 -14.88 -24.09 -6.53
N GLY A 326 -13.71 -23.65 -6.97
CA GLY A 326 -13.58 -22.72 -8.11
C GLY A 326 -12.25 -22.88 -8.85
N PRO A 327 -11.93 -24.06 -9.39
CA PRO A 327 -10.65 -24.30 -10.06
C PRO A 327 -10.49 -23.49 -11.36
N GLU A 328 -11.54 -22.91 -11.91
CA GLU A 328 -11.45 -21.98 -13.03
C GLU A 328 -10.88 -20.59 -12.64
N ASP A 329 -10.82 -20.27 -11.35
CA ASP A 329 -10.40 -18.94 -10.88
C ASP A 329 -8.88 -18.79 -10.84
N GLN A 330 -8.37 -17.97 -11.74
CA GLN A 330 -6.93 -17.64 -11.82
C GLN A 330 -6.36 -17.05 -10.53
N SER A 331 -7.16 -16.37 -9.72
CA SER A 331 -6.69 -15.75 -8.48
C SER A 331 -6.20 -16.80 -7.47
N LEU A 332 -6.88 -17.94 -7.41
CA LEU A 332 -6.55 -19.05 -6.53
C LEU A 332 -5.24 -19.71 -6.99
N TRP A 333 -5.13 -20.00 -8.29
CA TRP A 333 -3.91 -20.56 -8.86
C TRP A 333 -2.70 -19.63 -8.69
N TYR A 334 -2.85 -18.31 -8.86
CA TYR A 334 -1.75 -17.40 -8.63
C TYR A 334 -1.29 -17.34 -7.16
N TYR A 335 -2.21 -17.53 -6.21
CA TYR A 335 -1.83 -17.63 -4.80
C TYR A 335 -1.15 -18.98 -4.51
N HIS A 336 -1.71 -20.08 -5.03
CA HIS A 336 -1.13 -21.42 -4.94
C HIS A 336 0.28 -21.46 -5.53
N GLN A 337 0.48 -20.94 -6.75
CA GLN A 337 1.78 -20.79 -7.40
C GLN A 337 2.75 -19.97 -6.56
N PHE A 338 2.31 -18.88 -5.93
CA PHE A 338 3.16 -18.11 -5.02
C PHE A 338 3.64 -18.95 -3.83
N LEU A 339 2.78 -19.77 -3.24
CA LEU A 339 3.14 -20.66 -2.14
C LEU A 339 4.08 -21.78 -2.61
N MET A 340 3.81 -22.34 -3.78
CA MET A 340 4.66 -23.37 -4.39
C MET A 340 6.03 -22.83 -4.75
N ASP A 341 6.14 -21.58 -5.19
CA ASP A 341 7.43 -20.91 -5.40
C ASP A 341 8.27 -20.85 -4.11
N GLN A 342 7.63 -20.78 -2.93
CA GLN A 342 8.34 -20.86 -1.64
C GLN A 342 8.95 -22.24 -1.38
N ILE A 343 8.44 -23.29 -2.04
CA ILE A 343 8.88 -24.69 -1.89
C ILE A 343 9.86 -25.06 -3.00
N THR A 344 9.63 -24.58 -4.23
CA THR A 344 10.41 -24.96 -5.41
C THR A 344 11.65 -24.06 -5.61
N THR A 345 11.64 -22.83 -5.10
CA THR A 345 12.81 -21.95 -5.17
C THR A 345 13.99 -22.57 -4.42
N ARG A 346 15.01 -22.95 -5.20
CA ARG A 346 16.34 -23.32 -4.72
C ARG A 346 17.15 -22.03 -4.64
N GLY A 347 17.71 -21.72 -3.48
CA GLY A 347 18.53 -20.50 -3.35
C GLY A 347 19.65 -20.53 -4.39
N GLU A 348 19.72 -19.50 -5.24
CA GLU A 348 20.88 -19.21 -6.09
C GLU A 348 22.09 -18.76 -5.24
N GLY A 349 22.31 -19.39 -4.09
CA GLY A 349 23.56 -19.28 -3.37
C GLY A 349 24.61 -19.98 -4.20
N LYS A 350 25.70 -19.28 -4.51
CA LYS A 350 26.94 -19.92 -5.00
C LYS A 350 27.23 -21.11 -4.09
N GLU A 351 27.79 -22.19 -4.64
CA GLU A 351 28.11 -23.44 -3.90
C GLU A 351 28.88 -23.23 -2.57
N ASP A 352 29.44 -22.04 -2.33
CA ASP A 352 30.10 -21.65 -1.09
C ASP A 352 29.13 -21.31 0.08
N ASP A 353 27.87 -20.92 -0.17
CA ASP A 353 26.91 -20.55 0.90
C ASP A 353 26.22 -21.78 1.54
N VAL A 354 26.20 -22.92 0.82
CA VAL A 354 25.63 -24.18 1.33
C VAL A 354 26.46 -24.75 2.50
N LYS A 355 27.71 -24.31 2.67
CA LYS A 355 28.56 -24.74 3.78
C LYS A 355 28.19 -24.14 5.15
N HIS A 356 27.21 -23.22 5.22
CA HIS A 356 26.83 -22.57 6.48
C HIS A 356 25.38 -22.82 6.94
N GLY A 357 24.61 -23.65 6.23
CA GLY A 357 23.27 -24.04 6.68
C GLY A 357 22.28 -22.88 6.82
N GLU A 358 22.55 -21.72 6.19
CA GLU A 358 21.62 -20.60 6.16
C GLU A 358 20.60 -20.81 5.02
N GLY A 359 19.31 -20.89 5.36
CA GLY A 359 18.23 -21.00 4.39
C GLY A 359 18.11 -19.80 3.45
N VAL A 360 17.27 -19.94 2.41
CA VAL A 360 17.06 -18.88 1.40
C VAL A 360 16.31 -17.70 2.03
N LYS A 361 17.00 -16.57 2.19
CA LYS A 361 16.41 -15.36 2.81
C LYS A 361 15.20 -14.87 2.01
N GLY A 362 14.12 -14.56 2.72
CA GLY A 362 12.88 -14.03 2.14
C GLY A 362 11.84 -15.07 1.75
N LEU A 363 12.05 -16.36 2.05
CA LEU A 363 11.02 -17.39 1.92
C LEU A 363 10.20 -17.53 3.20
N ILE A 364 8.95 -18.02 3.07
CA ILE A 364 8.07 -18.35 4.20
C ILE A 364 8.75 -19.34 5.15
N ALA A 365 9.27 -20.44 4.59
CA ALA A 365 9.95 -21.50 5.33
C ALA A 365 11.36 -21.73 4.73
N PRO A 366 12.35 -20.90 5.11
CA PRO A 366 13.66 -20.86 4.44
C PRO A 366 14.51 -22.12 4.66
N ASN A 367 14.26 -22.84 5.76
CA ASN A 367 15.04 -24.01 6.20
C ASN A 367 14.32 -25.35 5.92
N LEU A 368 13.33 -25.39 5.02
CA LEU A 368 12.69 -26.67 4.63
C LEU A 368 13.72 -27.65 4.08
N SER A 369 13.71 -28.88 4.61
CA SER A 369 14.56 -29.96 4.11
C SER A 369 14.12 -30.39 2.71
N LEU A 370 15.01 -31.06 1.97
CA LEU A 370 14.66 -31.62 0.66
C LEU A 370 13.51 -32.64 0.76
N ALA A 371 13.47 -33.42 1.85
CA ALA A 371 12.38 -34.37 2.09
C ALA A 371 11.04 -33.65 2.31
N ASP A 372 11.02 -32.57 3.11
CA ASP A 372 9.80 -31.78 3.32
C ASP A 372 9.32 -31.15 2.00
N ARG A 373 10.25 -30.60 1.21
CA ARG A 373 9.90 -29.98 -0.09
C ARG A 373 9.26 -30.99 -1.04
N ARG A 374 9.81 -32.21 -1.11
CA ARG A 374 9.24 -33.31 -1.90
C ARG A 374 7.87 -33.71 -1.39
N GLU A 375 7.73 -33.90 -0.08
CA GLU A 375 6.44 -34.23 0.55
C GLU A 375 5.35 -33.20 0.22
N PHE A 376 5.68 -31.90 0.27
CA PHE A 376 4.76 -30.84 -0.15
C PHE A 376 4.37 -30.99 -1.62
N ILE A 377 5.35 -31.13 -2.52
CA ILE A 377 5.09 -31.21 -3.96
C ILE A 377 4.28 -32.47 -4.31
N ASP A 378 4.63 -33.63 -3.75
CA ASP A 378 3.92 -34.90 -3.99
C ASP A 378 2.45 -34.79 -3.61
N ARG A 379 2.17 -34.21 -2.44
CA ARG A 379 0.80 -34.00 -1.98
C ARG A 379 0.07 -33.01 -2.89
N GLU A 380 0.66 -31.87 -3.24
CA GLU A 380 -0.02 -30.93 -4.14
C GLU A 380 -0.28 -31.53 -5.52
N VAL A 381 0.65 -32.31 -6.08
CA VAL A 381 0.45 -33.01 -7.36
C VAL A 381 -0.68 -34.03 -7.25
N ALA A 382 -0.75 -34.79 -6.16
CA ALA A 382 -1.84 -35.74 -5.92
C ALA A 382 -3.21 -35.03 -5.85
N GLU A 383 -3.32 -33.97 -5.06
CA GLU A 383 -4.57 -33.19 -4.93
C GLU A 383 -5.00 -32.55 -6.26
N ILE A 384 -4.05 -32.06 -7.05
CA ILE A 384 -4.35 -31.48 -8.38
C ILE A 384 -4.73 -32.58 -9.38
N LYS A 385 -4.18 -33.80 -9.27
CA LYS A 385 -4.62 -34.96 -10.05
C LYS A 385 -6.05 -35.37 -9.69
N ASP A 386 -6.42 -35.34 -8.42
CA ASP A 386 -7.80 -35.60 -7.99
C ASP A 386 -8.75 -34.53 -8.55
N LEU A 387 -8.36 -33.25 -8.51
CA LEU A 387 -9.11 -32.17 -9.14
C LEU A 387 -9.25 -32.34 -10.66
N LEU A 388 -8.23 -32.89 -11.32
CA LEU A 388 -8.26 -33.15 -12.76
C LEU A 388 -9.36 -34.15 -13.16
N GLU A 389 -9.74 -35.08 -12.29
CA GLU A 389 -10.79 -36.07 -12.57
C GLU A 389 -12.13 -35.41 -12.89
N ASP A 390 -12.46 -34.32 -12.19
CA ASP A 390 -13.72 -33.58 -12.34
C ASP A 390 -13.61 -32.38 -13.30
N TYR A 391 -12.41 -31.82 -13.50
CA TYR A 391 -12.19 -30.53 -14.17
C TYR A 391 -11.22 -30.61 -15.37
N ALA A 392 -11.42 -31.58 -16.25
CA ALA A 392 -10.53 -31.85 -17.39
C ALA A 392 -10.43 -30.71 -18.44
N ASP A 393 -11.31 -29.70 -18.41
CA ASP A 393 -11.30 -28.54 -19.29
C ASP A 393 -10.64 -27.28 -18.67
N VAL A 394 -10.17 -27.38 -17.43
CA VAL A 394 -9.47 -26.29 -16.74
C VAL A 394 -7.97 -26.35 -17.04
N LYS A 395 -7.49 -25.45 -17.88
CA LYS A 395 -6.08 -25.43 -18.29
C LYS A 395 -5.08 -25.25 -17.14
N LEU A 396 -5.45 -24.51 -16.09
CA LEU A 396 -4.54 -24.16 -14.99
C LEU A 396 -4.10 -25.37 -14.18
N ILE A 397 -4.93 -26.43 -14.13
CA ILE A 397 -4.61 -27.73 -13.53
C ILE A 397 -3.40 -28.34 -14.23
N TYR A 398 -3.43 -28.42 -15.56
CA TYR A 398 -2.33 -28.97 -16.34
C TYR A 398 -1.07 -28.08 -16.30
N GLU A 399 -1.23 -26.74 -16.26
CA GLU A 399 -0.09 -25.83 -16.07
C GLU A 399 0.61 -26.12 -14.73
N ALA A 400 -0.16 -26.25 -13.64
CA ALA A 400 0.36 -26.54 -12.31
C ALA A 400 1.01 -27.93 -12.21
N LEU A 401 0.37 -28.98 -12.76
CA LEU A 401 0.91 -30.34 -12.77
C LEU A 401 2.28 -30.39 -13.46
N LEU A 402 2.42 -29.74 -14.62
CA LEU A 402 3.70 -29.66 -15.32
C LEU A 402 4.74 -28.88 -14.51
N GLU A 403 4.41 -27.68 -14.04
CA GLU A 403 5.34 -26.83 -13.31
C GLU A 403 5.86 -27.51 -12.04
N TYR A 404 5.00 -28.16 -11.27
CA TYR A 404 5.37 -28.80 -10.01
C TYR A 404 6.09 -30.12 -10.21
N THR A 405 5.70 -30.93 -11.19
CA THR A 405 6.41 -32.16 -11.54
C THR A 405 7.82 -31.87 -12.05
N MET A 406 7.98 -30.86 -12.91
CA MET A 406 9.31 -30.42 -13.37
C MET A 406 10.18 -29.93 -12.20
N ALA A 407 9.59 -29.16 -11.29
CA ALA A 407 10.30 -28.71 -10.09
C ALA A 407 10.72 -29.88 -9.20
N TYR A 408 9.88 -30.90 -9.05
CA TYR A 408 10.20 -32.13 -8.33
C TYR A 408 11.40 -32.86 -8.95
N GLN A 409 11.36 -33.10 -10.27
CA GLN A 409 12.44 -33.77 -11.02
C GLN A 409 13.78 -33.02 -10.88
N ALA A 410 13.74 -31.69 -10.93
CA ALA A 410 14.94 -30.86 -10.76
C ALA A 410 15.60 -30.95 -9.36
N MET A 411 14.90 -31.48 -8.33
CA MET A 411 15.44 -31.65 -6.97
C MET A 411 16.27 -32.92 -6.76
N GLY A 412 16.40 -33.82 -7.76
CA GLY A 412 17.38 -34.91 -7.84
C GLY A 412 17.44 -35.90 -6.67
N GLU A 413 16.83 -37.08 -6.82
CA GLU A 413 17.26 -38.41 -6.33
C GLU A 413 16.11 -39.36 -6.68
N SER A 414 16.39 -40.24 -7.66
CA SER A 414 15.46 -41.22 -8.20
C SER A 414 15.05 -42.23 -7.14
N SER A 415 13.75 -42.38 -6.96
CA SER A 415 13.12 -43.57 -6.43
C SER A 415 11.78 -43.70 -7.16
N GLU A 416 11.81 -44.36 -8.32
CA GLU A 416 10.64 -44.82 -9.10
C GLU A 416 9.56 -43.73 -9.36
N ASP A 417 9.66 -43.13 -10.55
CA ASP A 417 8.94 -41.94 -11.05
C ASP A 417 7.44 -41.88 -10.70
N ILE A 418 7.04 -40.83 -9.95
CA ILE A 418 5.64 -40.52 -9.60
C ILE A 418 4.84 -40.01 -10.82
N VAL A 419 5.53 -39.54 -11.87
CA VAL A 419 4.96 -39.09 -13.14
C VAL A 419 5.94 -39.48 -14.26
N ASN A 420 5.51 -40.36 -15.16
CA ASN A 420 6.31 -40.75 -16.32
C ASN A 420 6.32 -39.59 -17.35
N GLU A 421 7.40 -39.42 -18.11
CA GLU A 421 7.54 -38.44 -19.19
C GLU A 421 6.32 -38.44 -20.14
N ASP A 422 5.76 -39.63 -20.39
CA ASP A 422 4.54 -39.81 -21.18
C ASP A 422 3.32 -39.06 -20.61
N GLU A 423 3.16 -39.03 -19.29
CA GLU A 423 2.05 -38.33 -18.61
C GLU A 423 2.22 -36.81 -18.72
N MET A 424 3.44 -36.29 -18.54
CA MET A 424 3.74 -34.87 -18.73
C MET A 424 3.49 -34.44 -20.19
N MET A 425 3.91 -35.27 -21.15
CA MET A 425 3.64 -35.00 -22.57
C MET A 425 2.15 -35.02 -22.90
N ALA A 426 1.36 -35.88 -22.25
CA ALA A 426 -0.09 -35.89 -22.39
C ALA A 426 -0.74 -34.60 -21.83
N TRP A 427 -0.31 -34.14 -20.65
CA TRP A 427 -0.76 -32.86 -20.09
C TRP A 427 -0.40 -31.67 -20.97
N LEU A 428 0.81 -31.65 -21.52
CA LEU A 428 1.23 -30.59 -22.44
C LEU A 428 0.40 -30.58 -23.73
N ALA A 429 0.09 -31.76 -24.28
CA ALA A 429 -0.81 -31.87 -25.42
C ALA A 429 -2.20 -31.30 -25.10
N LYS A 430 -2.71 -31.58 -23.90
CA LYS A 430 -4.01 -31.05 -23.45
C LYS A 430 -3.99 -29.53 -23.23
N LEU A 431 -2.90 -28.97 -22.71
CA LEU A 431 -2.71 -27.52 -22.62
C LEU A 431 -2.75 -26.83 -23.99
N ARG A 432 -2.17 -27.46 -25.02
CA ARG A 432 -2.21 -26.91 -26.39
C ARG A 432 -3.63 -26.87 -26.96
N GLU A 433 -4.45 -27.86 -26.61
CA GLU A 433 -5.86 -27.88 -26.95
C GLU A 433 -6.63 -26.75 -26.25
N LEU A 434 -6.39 -26.57 -24.94
CA LEU A 434 -7.13 -25.62 -24.09
C LEU A 434 -6.63 -24.16 -24.20
N ASP A 435 -5.37 -23.93 -24.61
CA ASP A 435 -4.76 -22.60 -24.69
C ASP A 435 -4.00 -22.35 -26.01
N PRO A 436 -4.69 -22.39 -27.17
CA PRO A 436 -4.07 -22.29 -28.49
C PRO A 436 -3.39 -20.93 -28.73
N LEU A 437 -3.80 -19.87 -28.01
CA LEU A 437 -3.22 -18.53 -28.15
C LEU A 437 -1.78 -18.44 -27.59
N ARG A 438 -1.36 -19.40 -26.76
CA ARG A 438 -0.03 -19.43 -26.14
C ARG A 438 0.86 -20.56 -26.68
N GLN A 439 0.62 -21.05 -27.89
CA GLN A 439 1.37 -22.16 -28.49
C GLN A 439 2.90 -22.00 -28.38
N GLY A 440 3.43 -20.79 -28.60
CA GLY A 440 4.87 -20.52 -28.46
C GLY A 440 5.41 -20.81 -27.05
N ARG A 441 4.65 -20.53 -25.99
CA ARG A 441 5.01 -20.88 -24.61
C ARG A 441 5.11 -22.40 -24.45
N TRP A 442 4.16 -23.14 -25.03
CA TRP A 442 4.11 -24.60 -24.94
C TRP A 442 5.21 -25.28 -25.74
N ASP A 443 5.61 -24.70 -26.87
CA ASP A 443 6.74 -25.19 -27.66
C ASP A 443 8.07 -24.99 -26.94
N ASP A 444 8.23 -23.90 -26.19
CA ASP A 444 9.41 -23.69 -25.35
C ASP A 444 9.40 -24.64 -24.14
N LEU A 445 8.24 -24.87 -23.52
CA LEU A 445 8.08 -25.83 -22.43
C LEU A 445 8.42 -27.26 -22.87
N GLU A 446 8.01 -27.69 -24.06
CA GLU A 446 8.35 -29.01 -24.60
C GLU A 446 9.87 -29.20 -24.73
N LYS A 447 10.59 -28.16 -25.16
CA LYS A 447 12.06 -28.21 -25.26
C LYS A 447 12.69 -28.38 -23.88
N SER A 448 12.16 -27.70 -22.87
CA SER A 448 12.61 -27.84 -21.49
C SER A 448 12.36 -29.25 -20.95
N LEU A 449 11.19 -29.83 -21.20
CA LEU A 449 10.87 -31.20 -20.78
C LEU A 449 11.85 -32.23 -21.36
N LYS A 450 12.19 -32.11 -22.65
CA LYS A 450 13.17 -33.00 -23.32
C LYS A 450 14.62 -32.82 -22.85
N SER A 451 14.88 -31.82 -22.01
CA SER A 451 16.22 -31.47 -21.52
C SER A 451 16.44 -31.83 -20.05
N ILE A 452 15.38 -32.19 -19.34
CA ILE A 452 15.38 -32.75 -17.98
C ILE A 452 15.61 -34.24 -18.10
#